data_AF-A0A7W9FSQ3-F1
#
_entry.id   AF-A0A7W9FSQ3-F1
#
_cell.length_a   1.000
_cell.length_b   1.000
_cell.length_c   1.000
_cell.angle_alpha   90.00
_cell.angle_beta   90.00
_cell.angle_gamma   90.00
#
_symmetry.space_group_name_H-M   'P 1'
#
loop_
_entity.id
_entity.type
_entity.pdbx_description
1 polymer ?
#
loop_
_entity_poly.entity_id
_entity_poly.type
_entity_poly.pdbx_seq_one_letter_code
_entity_poly.pdbx_strand_id
1 'polypeptide(L)'
;MRVLDLFCNAGGAGMGYHRAGFEVVGVDLEPQRNYPFAFIQHDALTLDRRFLRSFDAIHASPPCQGYTPMRHAPGAKGAPLLIEQTRAILKAAGVPWIIENVEEARWAMVDPITLCGSMFGLGAQGCQLRRHRLFESNIAISPPSPCQHDARPVIGVYGGHARRRAASAGGRGTRDVWEGGHRAAMSEAMGMTWATCAEMSEAIPPAFTEQLGRQLLAHIQSSRQPREHRS
;
A
#
# COMPACT_ATOMS: atom_id res chain seq x y z
N MET A 1 -1.94 -20.09 -2.03
CA MET A 1 -0.67 -19.39 -2.30
C MET A 1 -0.37 -18.46 -1.14
N ARG A 2 0.89 -18.24 -0.80
CA ARG A 2 1.34 -17.44 0.35
C ARG A 2 2.02 -16.16 -0.12
N VAL A 3 1.69 -15.03 0.50
CA VAL A 3 2.36 -13.74 0.27
C VAL A 3 2.99 -13.23 1.55
N LEU A 4 4.18 -12.67 1.43
CA LEU A 4 4.85 -11.95 2.52
C LEU A 4 4.61 -10.46 2.35
N ASP A 5 4.05 -9.81 3.36
CA ASP A 5 3.78 -8.37 3.42
C ASP A 5 4.87 -7.72 4.29
N LEU A 6 5.88 -7.13 3.65
CA LEU A 6 7.01 -6.48 4.32
C LEU A 6 6.69 -5.00 4.60
N PHE A 7 7.12 -4.52 5.78
CA PHE A 7 6.77 -3.18 6.28
C PHE A 7 5.25 -3.05 6.45
N CYS A 8 4.63 -4.09 7.01
CA CYS A 8 3.20 -4.34 6.88
C CYS A 8 2.30 -3.34 7.60
N ASN A 9 2.82 -2.63 8.60
CA ASN A 9 2.04 -1.75 9.47
C ASN A 9 0.74 -2.45 9.93
N ALA A 10 -0.40 -1.76 9.94
CA ALA A 10 -1.71 -2.34 10.24
C ALA A 10 -2.34 -3.16 9.10
N GLY A 11 -1.61 -3.46 8.01
CA GLY A 11 -2.04 -4.45 7.02
C GLY A 11 -3.12 -4.00 6.03
N GLY A 12 -3.08 -2.74 5.60
CA GLY A 12 -3.88 -2.28 4.47
C GLY A 12 -3.57 -3.08 3.20
N ALA A 13 -2.27 -3.22 2.88
CA ALA A 13 -1.79 -4.03 1.77
C ALA A 13 -2.10 -5.53 1.95
N GLY A 14 -1.72 -6.10 3.10
CA GLY A 14 -2.03 -7.48 3.46
C GLY A 14 -3.50 -7.85 3.29
N MET A 15 -4.43 -6.99 3.72
CA MET A 15 -5.86 -7.27 3.60
C MET A 15 -6.30 -7.40 2.14
N GLY A 16 -5.77 -6.58 1.24
CA GLY A 16 -6.10 -6.70 -0.18
C GLY A 16 -5.61 -8.02 -0.78
N TYR A 17 -4.40 -8.45 -0.43
CA TYR A 17 -3.90 -9.76 -0.86
C TYR A 17 -4.71 -10.92 -0.29
N HIS A 18 -5.14 -10.82 0.97
CA HIS A 18 -6.04 -11.80 1.56
C HIS A 18 -7.36 -11.88 0.79
N ARG A 19 -7.97 -10.73 0.46
CA ARG A 19 -9.20 -10.66 -0.37
C ARG A 19 -8.99 -11.20 -1.79
N ALA A 20 -7.78 -11.11 -2.32
CA ALA A 20 -7.43 -11.73 -3.59
C ALA A 20 -7.30 -13.27 -3.52
N GLY A 21 -7.14 -13.84 -2.32
CA GLY A 21 -7.03 -15.30 -2.09
C GLY A 21 -5.67 -15.79 -1.59
N PHE A 22 -4.77 -14.89 -1.16
CA PHE A 22 -3.52 -15.30 -0.53
C PHE A 22 -3.69 -15.61 0.97
N GLU A 23 -2.89 -16.56 1.45
CA GLU A 23 -2.51 -16.62 2.87
C GLU A 23 -1.42 -15.58 3.12
N VAL A 24 -1.63 -14.68 4.08
CA VAL A 24 -0.78 -13.51 4.29
C VAL A 24 0.03 -13.67 5.58
N VAL A 25 1.32 -13.33 5.50
CA VAL A 25 2.18 -13.16 6.67
C VAL A 25 2.78 -11.76 6.62
N GLY A 26 2.66 -11.00 7.70
CA GLY A 26 3.21 -9.66 7.84
C GLY A 26 4.56 -9.65 8.56
N VAL A 27 5.45 -8.77 8.12
CA VAL A 27 6.71 -8.47 8.79
C VAL A 27 6.83 -6.97 8.99
N ASP A 28 7.10 -6.56 10.22
CA ASP A 28 7.39 -5.17 10.56
C ASP A 28 8.41 -5.11 11.70
N LEU A 29 9.17 -4.02 11.76
CA LEU A 29 10.13 -3.79 12.83
C LEU A 29 9.41 -3.50 14.15
N GLU A 30 8.32 -2.74 14.06
CA GLU A 30 7.51 -2.32 15.19
C GLU A 30 6.38 -3.34 15.46
N PRO A 31 5.94 -3.50 16.72
CA PRO A 31 4.84 -4.40 17.03
C PRO A 31 3.52 -3.90 16.41
N GLN A 32 2.89 -4.72 15.58
CA GLN A 32 1.63 -4.36 14.89
C GLN A 32 0.42 -5.02 15.55
N ARG A 33 -0.08 -4.42 16.63
CA ARG A 33 -1.18 -5.00 17.45
C ARG A 33 -2.49 -5.21 16.69
N ASN A 34 -2.75 -4.36 15.69
CA ASN A 34 -3.97 -4.43 14.88
C ASN A 34 -3.76 -5.14 13.54
N TYR A 35 -2.58 -5.74 13.29
CA TYR A 35 -2.36 -6.51 12.07
C TYR A 35 -3.26 -7.75 12.06
N PRO A 36 -4.10 -7.97 11.02
CA PRO A 36 -5.15 -8.98 11.07
C PRO A 36 -4.69 -10.40 10.70
N PHE A 37 -3.41 -10.62 10.41
CA PHE A 37 -2.87 -11.92 9.97
C PHE A 37 -1.69 -12.38 10.84
N ALA A 38 -1.09 -13.51 10.46
CA ALA A 38 0.15 -13.97 11.08
C ALA A 38 1.23 -12.89 10.96
N PHE A 39 1.91 -12.60 12.07
CA PHE A 39 2.84 -11.49 12.19
C PHE A 39 4.19 -11.96 12.74
N ILE A 40 5.26 -11.41 12.16
CA ILE A 40 6.63 -11.61 12.59
C ILE A 40 7.23 -10.23 12.85
N GLN A 41 7.61 -9.95 14.10
CA GLN A 41 8.34 -8.73 14.42
C GLN A 41 9.81 -8.92 14.06
N HIS A 42 10.26 -8.31 12.96
CA HIS A 42 11.64 -8.41 12.48
C HIS A 42 11.96 -7.24 11.54
N ASP A 43 13.24 -6.88 11.45
CA ASP A 43 13.72 -6.03 10.36
C ASP A 43 13.62 -6.78 9.02
N ALA A 44 12.80 -6.26 8.10
CA ALA A 44 12.58 -6.84 6.77
C ALA A 44 13.87 -6.92 5.93
N LEU A 45 14.84 -6.02 6.13
CA LEU A 45 16.09 -5.97 5.35
C LEU A 45 17.11 -7.03 5.75
N THR A 46 16.92 -7.66 6.91
CA THR A 46 17.83 -8.69 7.45
C THR A 46 17.26 -10.11 7.35
N LEU A 47 16.08 -10.27 6.75
CA LEU A 47 15.47 -11.58 6.53
C LEU A 47 16.34 -12.47 5.63
N ASP A 48 16.43 -13.74 6.00
CA ASP A 48 17.17 -14.71 5.20
C ASP A 48 16.53 -14.91 3.82
N ARG A 49 17.38 -15.02 2.80
CA ARG A 49 16.96 -15.17 1.41
C ARG A 49 16.17 -16.46 1.16
N ARG A 50 16.43 -17.56 1.90
CA ARG A 50 15.66 -18.81 1.77
C ARG A 50 14.28 -18.64 2.39
N PHE A 51 14.16 -17.90 3.49
CA PHE A 51 12.87 -17.54 4.07
C PHE A 51 12.02 -16.73 3.08
N LEU A 52 12.57 -15.67 2.47
CA LEU A 52 11.86 -14.88 1.46
C LEU A 52 11.38 -15.75 0.27
N ARG A 53 12.23 -16.66 -0.21
CA ARG A 53 11.92 -17.58 -1.31
C ARG A 53 10.88 -18.66 -0.96
N SER A 54 10.54 -18.84 0.31
CA SER A 54 9.51 -19.80 0.74
C SER A 54 8.07 -19.31 0.49
N PHE A 55 7.90 -18.06 0.04
CA PHE A 55 6.63 -17.46 -0.33
C PHE A 55 6.45 -17.47 -1.85
N ASP A 56 5.19 -17.40 -2.29
CA ASP A 56 4.86 -17.38 -3.72
C ASP A 56 4.97 -15.97 -4.32
N ALA A 57 4.81 -14.94 -3.47
CA ALA A 57 4.99 -13.53 -3.82
C ALA A 57 5.38 -12.70 -2.60
N ILE A 58 5.90 -11.49 -2.83
CA ILE A 58 6.24 -10.53 -1.77
C ILE A 58 5.69 -9.14 -2.10
N HIS A 59 5.04 -8.51 -1.13
CA HIS A 59 4.77 -7.08 -1.14
C HIS A 59 5.73 -6.35 -0.20
N ALA A 60 6.14 -5.15 -0.55
CA ALA A 60 6.94 -4.30 0.33
C ALA A 60 6.52 -2.83 0.23
N SER A 61 6.25 -2.20 1.37
CA SER A 61 5.96 -0.77 1.51
C SER A 61 7.05 -0.07 2.34
N PRO A 62 8.30 0.02 1.87
CA PRO A 62 9.38 0.60 2.66
C PRO A 62 9.07 2.06 3.04
N PRO A 63 9.54 2.52 4.22
CA PRO A 63 9.35 3.88 4.72
C PRO A 63 9.56 4.97 3.65
N CYS A 64 8.59 5.89 3.54
CA CYS A 64 8.54 6.91 2.48
C CYS A 64 9.07 8.29 2.90
N GLN A 65 9.33 8.50 4.20
CA GLN A 65 9.58 9.83 4.78
C GLN A 65 10.76 10.55 4.11
N GLY A 66 11.82 9.80 3.74
CA GLY A 66 13.00 10.32 3.04
C GLY A 66 12.74 10.81 1.61
N TYR A 67 11.65 10.38 0.97
CA TYR A 67 11.30 10.74 -0.40
C TYR A 67 10.40 11.99 -0.47
N THR A 68 9.75 12.37 0.63
CA THR A 68 8.83 13.51 0.66
C THR A 68 9.56 14.86 0.79
N PRO A 69 8.92 16.01 0.47
CA PRO A 69 9.46 17.33 0.78
C PRO A 69 9.69 17.57 2.27
N MET A 70 8.97 16.84 3.14
CA MET A 70 9.15 16.91 4.59
C MET A 70 10.53 16.41 5.04
N ARG A 71 11.32 15.73 4.21
CA ARG A 71 12.71 15.34 4.53
C ARG A 71 13.61 16.51 4.95
N HIS A 72 13.26 17.74 4.58
CA HIS A 72 13.98 18.96 4.94
C HIS A 72 13.53 19.57 6.27
N ALA A 73 12.45 19.06 6.88
CA ALA A 73 11.95 19.55 8.16
C ALA A 73 12.96 19.21 9.30
N PRO A 74 13.10 20.07 10.33
CA PRO A 74 14.13 19.93 11.37
C PRO A 74 14.14 18.61 12.18
N GLY A 75 13.09 17.78 12.11
CA GLY A 75 13.02 16.45 12.74
C GLY A 75 12.93 15.26 11.77
N ALA A 76 12.94 15.51 10.46
CA ALA A 76 12.86 14.48 9.42
C ALA A 76 14.15 14.37 8.58
N LYS A 77 15.15 15.21 8.88
CA LYS A 77 16.50 15.11 8.31
C LYS A 77 17.10 13.75 8.63
N GLY A 78 17.54 13.03 7.61
CA GLY A 78 18.15 11.71 7.76
C GLY A 78 17.18 10.53 7.67
N ALA A 79 15.90 10.75 7.33
CA ALA A 79 14.98 9.65 7.04
C ALA A 79 15.55 8.76 5.90
N PRO A 80 15.57 7.43 6.08
CA PRO A 80 16.27 6.53 5.18
C PRO A 80 15.57 6.40 3.82
N LEU A 81 16.36 6.09 2.80
CA LEU A 81 15.89 5.82 1.43
C LEU A 81 15.97 4.32 1.16
N LEU A 82 14.93 3.57 1.54
CA LEU A 82 14.99 2.11 1.60
C LEU A 82 14.51 1.38 0.33
N ILE A 83 14.02 2.09 -0.70
CA ILE A 83 13.52 1.46 -1.93
C ILE A 83 14.59 0.63 -2.63
N GLU A 84 15.82 1.14 -2.77
CA GLU A 84 16.90 0.42 -3.45
C GLU A 84 17.33 -0.85 -2.69
N GLN A 85 17.50 -0.75 -1.39
CA GLN A 85 17.85 -1.88 -0.53
C GLN A 85 16.74 -2.94 -0.52
N THR A 86 15.48 -2.49 -0.45
CA THR A 86 14.30 -3.37 -0.55
C THR A 86 14.28 -4.08 -1.90
N ARG A 87 14.51 -3.37 -2.99
CA ARG A 87 14.58 -3.97 -4.33
C ARG A 87 15.70 -5.01 -4.44
N ALA A 88 16.86 -4.77 -3.82
CA ALA A 88 17.97 -5.71 -3.85
C ALA A 88 17.61 -7.05 -3.18
N ILE A 89 16.98 -7.03 -1.99
CA ILE A 89 16.55 -8.26 -1.31
C ILE A 89 15.45 -9.00 -2.09
N LEU A 90 14.51 -8.27 -2.71
CA LEU A 90 13.43 -8.86 -3.51
C LEU A 90 13.96 -9.52 -4.79
N LYS A 91 14.90 -8.86 -5.48
CA LYS A 91 15.62 -9.47 -6.62
C LYS A 91 16.37 -10.73 -6.21
N ALA A 92 17.03 -10.71 -5.05
CA ALA A 92 17.74 -11.88 -4.53
C ALA A 92 16.80 -13.03 -4.12
N ALA A 93 15.59 -12.71 -3.63
CA ALA A 93 14.56 -13.69 -3.28
C ALA A 93 14.11 -14.49 -4.51
N GLY A 94 13.99 -13.85 -5.67
CA GLY A 94 13.73 -14.51 -6.95
C GLY A 94 12.29 -15.02 -7.12
N VAL A 95 11.33 -14.35 -6.47
CA VAL A 95 9.88 -14.61 -6.59
C VAL A 95 9.19 -13.35 -7.14
N PRO A 96 7.96 -13.43 -7.66
CA PRO A 96 7.17 -12.24 -8.00
C PRO A 96 7.06 -11.28 -6.81
N TRP A 97 7.25 -9.98 -7.06
CA TRP A 97 7.19 -8.98 -6.00
C TRP A 97 6.59 -7.66 -6.45
N ILE A 98 6.10 -6.89 -5.49
CA ILE A 98 5.58 -5.53 -5.69
C ILE A 98 6.17 -4.61 -4.61
N ILE A 99 6.74 -3.48 -5.01
CA ILE A 99 7.14 -2.39 -4.13
C ILE A 99 6.12 -1.27 -4.26
N GLU A 100 5.59 -0.79 -3.14
CA GLU A 100 4.71 0.36 -3.07
C GLU A 100 5.42 1.59 -2.46
N ASN A 101 5.10 2.78 -2.97
CA ASN A 101 5.51 4.03 -2.33
C ASN A 101 4.66 5.24 -2.76
N VAL A 102 4.96 6.41 -2.17
CA VAL A 102 4.31 7.70 -2.52
C VAL A 102 4.75 8.22 -3.89
N GLU A 103 3.97 9.14 -4.48
CA GLU A 103 4.27 9.71 -5.81
C GLU A 103 5.63 10.43 -5.84
N GLU A 104 6.01 11.07 -4.75
CA GLU A 104 7.28 11.78 -4.60
C GLU A 104 8.50 10.85 -4.65
N ALA A 105 8.31 9.54 -4.49
CA ALA A 105 9.36 8.55 -4.63
C ALA A 105 9.61 8.10 -6.08
N ARG A 106 8.88 8.64 -7.07
CA ARG A 106 8.98 8.23 -8.48
C ARG A 106 10.41 8.18 -9.03
N TRP A 107 11.25 9.12 -8.64
CA TRP A 107 12.65 9.20 -9.09
C TRP A 107 13.51 8.02 -8.60
N ALA A 108 13.07 7.29 -7.59
CA ALA A 108 13.75 6.12 -7.03
C ALA A 108 13.12 4.78 -7.44
N MET A 109 12.02 4.80 -8.19
CA MET A 109 11.27 3.62 -8.61
C MET A 109 11.46 3.34 -10.11
N VAL A 110 11.40 2.07 -10.49
CA VAL A 110 11.58 1.61 -11.88
C VAL A 110 10.21 1.35 -12.50
N ASP A 111 9.87 2.09 -13.56
CA ASP A 111 8.64 1.96 -14.34
C ASP A 111 7.35 1.72 -13.52
N PRO A 112 7.08 2.50 -12.44
CA PRO A 112 5.95 2.21 -11.59
C PRO A 112 4.64 2.65 -12.22
N ILE A 113 3.61 1.81 -12.06
CA ILE A 113 2.22 2.21 -12.30
C ILE A 113 1.69 3.04 -11.12
N THR A 114 0.62 3.80 -11.34
CA THR A 114 -0.07 4.53 -10.27
C THR A 114 -1.44 3.90 -10.03
N LEU A 115 -1.82 3.67 -8.78
CA LEU A 115 -3.20 3.43 -8.37
C LEU A 115 -3.73 4.61 -7.55
N CYS A 116 -5.04 4.88 -7.69
CA CYS A 116 -5.75 5.94 -6.98
C CYS A 116 -7.06 5.42 -6.40
N GLY A 117 -7.46 5.92 -5.23
CA GLY A 117 -8.74 5.55 -4.60
C GLY A 117 -9.95 5.73 -5.51
N SER A 118 -9.92 6.75 -6.38
CA SER A 118 -10.98 7.02 -7.36
C SER A 118 -11.19 5.89 -8.37
N MET A 119 -10.15 5.14 -8.73
CA MET A 119 -10.26 3.99 -9.66
C MET A 119 -11.14 2.86 -9.10
N PHE A 120 -11.37 2.87 -7.79
CA PHE A 120 -12.13 1.86 -7.06
C PHE A 120 -13.41 2.45 -6.44
N GLY A 121 -13.77 3.68 -6.81
CA GLY A 121 -14.93 4.38 -6.23
C GLY A 121 -14.81 4.69 -4.74
N LEU A 122 -13.60 4.65 -4.17
CA LEU A 122 -13.40 4.85 -2.73
C LEU A 122 -13.70 6.28 -2.30
N GLY A 123 -14.25 6.41 -1.10
CA GLY A 123 -14.71 7.67 -0.55
C GLY A 123 -15.50 7.47 0.73
N ALA A 124 -15.87 8.57 1.37
CA ALA A 124 -16.73 8.56 2.54
C ALA A 124 -17.59 9.81 2.61
N GLN A 125 -18.85 9.68 3.03
CA GLN A 125 -19.73 10.81 3.38
C GLN A 125 -19.75 11.93 2.32
N GLY A 126 -19.98 11.53 1.07
CA GLY A 126 -20.04 12.41 -0.09
C GLY A 126 -18.68 12.91 -0.61
N CYS A 127 -17.57 12.48 -0.01
CA CYS A 127 -16.22 12.76 -0.49
C CYS A 127 -15.63 11.58 -1.25
N GLN A 128 -14.82 11.86 -2.28
CA GLN A 128 -13.99 10.86 -2.95
C GLN A 128 -12.61 10.74 -2.28
N LEU A 129 -11.99 9.57 -2.36
CA LEU A 129 -10.61 9.35 -1.90
C LEU A 129 -9.64 9.51 -3.08
N ARG A 130 -8.79 10.56 -3.04
CA ARG A 130 -7.66 10.74 -3.98
C ARG A 130 -6.34 10.47 -3.27
N ARG A 131 -6.05 9.18 -3.06
CA ARG A 131 -4.80 8.68 -2.51
C ARG A 131 -4.02 7.97 -3.61
N HIS A 132 -3.09 8.67 -4.24
CA HIS A 132 -2.21 8.09 -5.26
C HIS A 132 -1.05 7.37 -4.61
N ARG A 133 -0.73 6.19 -5.15
CA ARG A 133 0.44 5.39 -4.79
C ARG A 133 1.04 4.75 -6.02
N LEU A 134 2.36 4.64 -5.99
CA LEU A 134 3.18 4.04 -7.02
C LEU A 134 3.41 2.57 -6.70
N PHE A 135 3.41 1.74 -7.74
CA PHE A 135 3.66 0.30 -7.64
C PHE A 135 4.68 -0.12 -8.70
N GLU A 136 5.84 -0.56 -8.25
CA GLU A 136 6.90 -1.18 -9.06
C GLU A 136 6.83 -2.70 -8.90
N SER A 137 7.08 -3.46 -9.97
CA SER A 137 7.06 -4.93 -9.92
C SER A 137 8.04 -5.54 -10.93
N ASN A 138 8.48 -6.78 -10.67
CA ASN A 138 9.21 -7.59 -11.65
C ASN A 138 8.29 -8.37 -12.62
N ILE A 139 6.98 -8.28 -12.45
CA ILE A 139 5.99 -8.83 -13.38
C ILE A 139 5.19 -7.70 -14.01
N ALA A 140 4.57 -7.98 -15.16
CA ALA A 140 3.64 -7.03 -15.75
C ALA A 140 2.43 -6.84 -14.83
N ILE A 141 2.19 -5.60 -14.42
CA ILE A 141 1.00 -5.17 -13.68
C ILE A 141 0.35 -3.99 -14.38
N SER A 142 -0.95 -3.84 -14.20
CA SER A 142 -1.72 -2.75 -14.81
C SER A 142 -2.79 -2.22 -13.87
N PRO A 143 -3.08 -0.90 -13.92
CA PRO A 143 -4.21 -0.33 -13.22
C PRO A 143 -5.52 -0.83 -13.83
N PRO A 144 -6.63 -0.88 -13.07
CA PRO A 144 -7.93 -1.33 -13.59
C PRO A 144 -8.57 -0.29 -14.53
N SER A 145 -8.24 0.99 -14.34
CA SER A 145 -8.67 2.11 -15.18
C SER A 145 -7.74 3.31 -14.98
N PRO A 146 -7.83 4.36 -15.82
CA PRO A 146 -7.30 5.68 -15.48
C PRO A 146 -7.92 6.25 -14.19
N CYS A 147 -7.30 7.28 -13.59
CA CYS A 147 -7.90 8.01 -12.45
C CYS A 147 -9.26 8.60 -12.84
N GLN A 148 -10.25 8.46 -11.95
CA GLN A 148 -11.62 8.93 -12.18
C GLN A 148 -11.96 10.05 -11.20
N HIS A 149 -11.26 11.18 -11.32
CA HIS A 149 -11.50 12.34 -10.46
C HIS A 149 -12.77 13.08 -10.88
N ASP A 150 -13.73 13.20 -9.96
CA ASP A 150 -14.98 13.95 -10.18
C ASP A 150 -15.03 15.28 -9.39
N ALA A 151 -16.17 15.97 -9.39
CA ALA A 151 -16.35 17.24 -8.70
C ALA A 151 -16.54 17.13 -7.17
N ARG A 152 -16.69 15.92 -6.60
CA ARG A 152 -16.91 15.75 -5.16
C ARG A 152 -15.69 16.25 -4.37
N PRO A 153 -15.88 16.76 -3.13
CA PRO A 153 -14.79 17.02 -2.21
C PRO A 153 -13.90 15.79 -2.02
N VAL A 154 -12.64 16.01 -1.67
CA VAL A 154 -11.68 14.94 -1.39
C VAL A 154 -11.59 14.71 0.11
N ILE A 155 -11.72 13.45 0.55
CA ILE A 155 -11.34 13.07 1.91
C ILE A 155 -9.84 12.79 1.94
N GLY A 156 -9.12 13.60 2.72
CA GLY A 156 -7.72 13.40 3.06
C GLY A 156 -7.60 12.53 4.31
N VAL A 157 -6.75 11.51 4.26
CA VAL A 157 -6.48 10.57 5.36
C VAL A 157 -5.00 10.70 5.71
N TYR A 158 -4.66 11.56 6.67
CA TYR A 158 -3.28 11.83 7.07
C TYR A 158 -3.21 12.45 8.47
N GLY A 159 -2.07 12.25 9.16
CA GLY A 159 -1.79 12.85 10.47
C GLY A 159 -2.80 12.50 11.56
N GLY A 160 -3.44 11.33 11.47
CA GLY A 160 -4.43 10.88 12.45
C GLY A 160 -5.83 11.49 12.30
N HIS A 161 -6.12 12.17 11.18
CA HIS A 161 -7.40 12.84 10.96
C HIS A 161 -7.94 12.65 9.53
N ALA A 162 -9.27 12.68 9.41
CA ALA A 162 -9.95 12.92 8.14
C ALA A 162 -10.07 14.43 7.87
N ARG A 163 -9.70 14.86 6.67
CA ARG A 163 -9.81 16.26 6.21
C ARG A 163 -10.69 16.37 4.97
N ARG A 164 -11.67 17.26 4.97
CA ARG A 164 -12.50 17.53 3.79
C ARG A 164 -11.84 18.64 2.98
N ARG A 165 -11.31 18.29 1.81
CA ARG A 165 -10.72 19.25 0.88
C ARG A 165 -11.70 19.53 -0.25
N ALA A 166 -12.20 20.75 -0.35
CA ALA A 166 -12.92 21.24 -1.53
C ALA A 166 -12.30 22.57 -1.98
N ALA A 167 -12.44 22.91 -3.26
CA ALA A 167 -12.02 24.23 -3.76
C ALA A 167 -12.73 25.38 -3.03
N SER A 168 -13.96 25.15 -2.54
CA SER A 168 -14.79 26.08 -1.77
C SER A 168 -14.69 25.91 -0.24
N ALA A 169 -14.07 24.84 0.25
CA ALA A 169 -14.02 24.52 1.68
C ALA A 169 -12.66 24.88 2.27
N GLY A 170 -12.57 26.13 2.75
CA GLY A 170 -11.89 26.48 3.99
C GLY A 170 -10.38 26.27 4.06
N GLY A 171 -9.64 27.38 4.12
CA GLY A 171 -8.25 27.38 4.57
C GLY A 171 -8.09 26.96 6.03
N ARG A 172 -6.87 27.13 6.57
CA ARG A 172 -6.52 26.80 7.96
C ARG A 172 -7.58 27.31 8.95
N GLY A 173 -8.20 26.40 9.72
CA GLY A 173 -9.11 26.75 10.83
C GLY A 173 -10.52 26.16 10.76
N THR A 174 -10.94 25.58 9.62
CA THR A 174 -12.24 24.90 9.54
C THR A 174 -12.19 23.53 10.24
N ARG A 175 -13.16 23.27 11.14
CA ARG A 175 -13.37 21.94 11.73
C ARG A 175 -14.28 21.13 10.81
N ASP A 176 -13.72 20.08 10.21
CA ASP A 176 -14.51 19.11 9.45
C ASP A 176 -15.34 18.27 10.41
N VAL A 177 -16.66 18.26 10.23
CA VAL A 177 -17.58 17.38 10.96
C VAL A 177 -17.80 16.12 10.12
N TRP A 178 -17.60 14.97 10.75
CA TRP A 178 -17.80 13.65 10.16
C TRP A 178 -18.81 12.87 11.00
N GLU A 179 -19.78 12.25 10.35
CA GLU A 179 -20.69 11.30 11.00
C GLU A 179 -19.87 10.15 11.58
N GLY A 180 -20.08 9.83 12.87
CA GLY A 180 -19.27 8.84 13.59
C GLY A 180 -17.81 9.27 13.88
N GLY A 181 -17.45 10.51 13.59
CA GLY A 181 -16.11 11.07 13.82
C GLY A 181 -15.06 10.65 12.78
N HIS A 182 -13.83 11.16 12.95
CA HIS A 182 -12.74 10.95 11.98
C HIS A 182 -12.47 9.47 11.71
N ARG A 183 -12.48 8.63 12.75
CA ARG A 183 -12.22 7.20 12.60
C ARG A 183 -13.23 6.55 11.65
N ALA A 184 -14.52 6.83 11.83
CA ALA A 184 -15.57 6.26 10.99
C ALA A 184 -15.39 6.65 9.51
N ALA A 185 -15.18 7.94 9.23
CA ALA A 185 -14.96 8.42 7.87
C ALA A 185 -13.67 7.86 7.23
N MET A 186 -12.58 7.74 7.99
CA MET A 186 -11.33 7.14 7.49
C MET A 186 -11.51 5.64 7.22
N SER A 187 -12.17 4.90 8.12
CA SER A 187 -12.43 3.47 7.96
C SER A 187 -13.34 3.20 6.76
N GLU A 188 -14.37 4.02 6.54
CA GLU A 188 -15.24 3.98 5.36
C GLU A 188 -14.43 4.24 4.07
N ALA A 189 -13.65 5.32 4.03
CA ALA A 189 -12.89 5.71 2.84
C ALA A 189 -11.79 4.71 2.48
N MET A 190 -11.07 4.19 3.47
CA MET A 190 -9.93 3.29 3.27
C MET A 190 -10.36 1.81 3.21
N GLY A 191 -11.55 1.46 3.71
CA GLY A 191 -11.97 0.06 3.87
C GLY A 191 -11.22 -0.69 4.98
N MET A 192 -10.78 0.03 6.02
CA MET A 192 -9.95 -0.48 7.12
C MET A 192 -10.66 -0.31 8.47
N THR A 193 -11.55 -1.23 8.81
CA THR A 193 -12.39 -1.16 10.03
C THR A 193 -11.65 -1.54 11.30
N TRP A 194 -10.52 -2.23 11.19
CA TRP A 194 -9.70 -2.71 12.32
C TRP A 194 -8.63 -1.70 12.76
N ALA A 195 -8.24 -0.78 11.88
CA ALA A 195 -7.14 0.14 12.12
C ALA A 195 -7.58 1.41 12.88
N THR A 196 -6.61 2.03 13.54
CA THR A 196 -6.70 3.36 14.13
C THR A 196 -6.51 4.46 13.07
N CYS A 197 -6.83 5.70 13.41
CA CYS A 197 -6.60 6.83 12.50
C CYS A 197 -5.11 7.02 12.14
N ALA A 198 -4.21 6.77 13.10
CA ALA A 198 -2.77 6.87 12.86
C ALA A 198 -2.31 5.82 11.85
N GLU A 199 -2.68 4.56 12.06
CA GLU A 199 -2.37 3.46 11.14
C GLU A 199 -2.95 3.68 9.74
N MET A 200 -4.22 4.10 9.63
CA MET A 200 -4.82 4.43 8.33
C MET A 200 -4.14 5.59 7.61
N SER A 201 -3.49 6.50 8.34
CA SER A 201 -2.75 7.62 7.74
C SER A 201 -1.52 7.13 6.97
N GLU A 202 -0.91 6.03 7.42
CA GLU A 202 0.28 5.43 6.81
C GLU A 202 -0.04 4.27 5.86
N ALA A 203 -1.28 3.76 5.85
CA ALA A 203 -1.66 2.59 5.05
C ALA A 203 -2.07 2.92 3.60
N ILE A 204 -2.30 1.88 2.80
CA ILE A 204 -3.02 1.96 1.51
C ILE A 204 -4.36 1.23 1.61
N PRO A 205 -5.37 1.61 0.79
CA PRO A 205 -6.63 0.90 0.79
C PRO A 205 -6.45 -0.55 0.29
N PRO A 206 -7.09 -1.55 0.93
CA PRO A 206 -7.01 -2.95 0.51
C PRO A 206 -7.41 -3.17 -0.96
N ALA A 207 -8.29 -2.34 -1.52
CA ALA A 207 -8.69 -2.44 -2.92
C ALA A 207 -7.50 -2.41 -3.91
N PHE A 208 -6.42 -1.72 -3.56
CA PHE A 208 -5.23 -1.59 -4.41
C PHE A 208 -4.54 -2.95 -4.57
N THR A 209 -4.19 -3.58 -3.45
CA THR A 209 -3.49 -4.86 -3.45
C THR A 209 -4.41 -6.05 -3.72
N GLU A 210 -5.73 -5.89 -3.59
CA GLU A 210 -6.69 -6.87 -4.10
C GLU A 210 -6.62 -6.97 -5.62
N GLN A 211 -6.58 -5.82 -6.32
CA GLN A 211 -6.42 -5.78 -7.78
C GLN A 211 -5.06 -6.33 -8.24
N LEU A 212 -3.98 -5.96 -7.55
CA LEU A 212 -2.64 -6.44 -7.90
C LEU A 212 -2.44 -7.91 -7.50
N GLY A 213 -3.07 -8.34 -6.40
CA GLY A 213 -3.05 -9.73 -5.93
C GLY A 213 -3.67 -10.69 -6.95
N ARG A 214 -4.78 -10.30 -7.59
CA ARG A 214 -5.36 -11.10 -8.69
C ARG A 214 -4.39 -11.28 -9.86
N GLN A 215 -3.65 -10.23 -10.22
CA GLN A 215 -2.65 -10.28 -11.29
C GLN A 215 -1.45 -11.16 -10.90
N LEU A 216 -0.98 -11.08 -9.66
CA LEU A 216 0.06 -11.97 -9.13
C LEU A 216 -0.37 -13.44 -9.16
N LEU A 217 -1.59 -13.76 -8.70
CA LEU A 217 -2.11 -15.12 -8.73
C LEU A 217 -2.12 -15.68 -10.15
N ALA A 218 -2.67 -14.93 -11.12
CA ALA A 218 -2.70 -15.34 -12.51
C ALA A 218 -1.28 -15.59 -13.07
N HIS A 219 -0.33 -14.71 -12.76
CA HIS A 219 1.07 -14.87 -13.16
C HIS A 219 1.70 -16.14 -12.57
N ILE A 220 1.55 -16.38 -11.27
CA ILE A 220 2.13 -17.54 -10.59
C ILE A 220 1.50 -18.84 -11.10
N GLN A 221 0.18 -18.86 -11.32
CA GLN A 221 -0.52 -20.02 -11.88
C GLN A 221 -0.03 -20.36 -13.29
N SER A 222 0.10 -19.34 -14.17
CA SER A 222 0.61 -19.55 -15.53
C SER A 222 2.05 -20.05 -15.57
N SER A 223 2.88 -19.66 -14.59
CA SER A 223 4.29 -20.07 -14.49
C SER A 223 4.45 -21.51 -13.96
N ARG A 224 3.42 -22.06 -13.32
CA ARG A 224 3.41 -23.42 -12.75
C ARG A 224 2.80 -24.47 -13.68
N GLN A 225 2.04 -24.06 -14.69
CA GLN A 225 1.54 -25.02 -15.69
C GLN A 225 2.71 -25.49 -16.56
N PRO A 226 2.85 -26.81 -16.82
CA PRO A 226 3.79 -27.30 -17.81
C PRO A 226 3.53 -26.60 -19.13
N ARG A 227 4.59 -26.15 -19.83
CA ARG A 227 4.46 -25.72 -21.23
C ARG A 227 4.04 -26.93 -22.04
N GLU A 228 2.74 -27.14 -22.21
CA GLU A 228 2.24 -28.08 -23.23
C GLU A 228 2.84 -27.63 -24.56
N HIS A 229 3.65 -28.52 -25.14
CA HIS A 229 4.32 -28.30 -26.41
C HIS A 229 3.28 -27.94 -27.46
N ARG A 230 3.26 -26.66 -27.88
CA ARG A 230 2.72 -26.31 -29.19
C ARG A 230 3.64 -26.95 -30.23
N SER A 231 3.17 -28.06 -30.78
CA SER A 231 3.73 -28.73 -31.95
C SER A 231 3.59 -27.85 -33.19
#